data_AF-A0A2N1VGY9-F1
#
_entry.id   AF-A0A2N1VGY9-F1
#
_cell.length_a   1.000
_cell.length_b   1.000
_cell.length_c   1.000
_cell.angle_alpha   90.00
_cell.angle_beta   90.00
_cell.angle_gamma   90.00
#
_symmetry.space_group_name_H-M   'P 1'
#
loop_
_entity.id
_entity.type
_entity.pdbx_description
1 polymer ?
#
loop_
_entity_poly.entity_id
_entity_poly.type
_entity_poly.pdbx_seq_one_letter_code
_entity_poly.pdbx_strand_id
1 'polypeptide(L)'
;MKKSILFIFSIVLLSYGTMMAQEYAGSEACKNCHSAQYNNWKQSGHPYKIQKILGGNPPSYPVLTAQKVVGTQVNYTLNSGVPSAPAGLTWGDIGFVVGGYHSNARFLDKEGYLMYGPNHQYNLSTKKWVPYTSGSLTKASYTYSCYKCHTTGASKTKTTEFNMYPGIEGSWAEAGIGCEGCHGPAKSHTSNISNKPPKEGLNSCNNCHARDRNEGTTTYTWDKRVEWQARTVGTISTGFIRHREQGDMLLASKHGKANFTCATCHDSHKGVYFNLGGVSAKCESCHPNKTIVGHEESKTMAKCTDCHMPFAARNGDQLTAYVSDQSAHYWKILTDPITMFDNIVTINNTATPPVGFKFIKQDANGISGVTLDYSCIQCHTTKDVAWASLKAKAMHSKPVSVAGTNDIPSAFGLSQNYPNPFNPTTTIKFALPKSSAVTLKVYSITGELINTIINANMNAGTHEVKFDGSNLATGVYVYRLEASEFAYARKMLLVK
;
A
#
# COMPACT_ATOMS: atom_id res chain seq x y z
N MET A 1 -12.77 -3.76 -85.41
CA MET A 1 -13.18 -3.90 -83.99
C MET A 1 -11.96 -4.18 -83.13
N LYS A 2 -11.40 -3.17 -82.47
CA LYS A 2 -10.47 -3.35 -81.33
C LYS A 2 -10.81 -2.27 -80.30
N LYS A 3 -11.40 -2.69 -79.18
CA LYS A 3 -11.76 -1.83 -78.05
C LYS A 3 -10.51 -1.59 -77.20
N SER A 4 -10.15 -0.33 -77.01
CA SER A 4 -9.15 0.09 -76.02
C SER A 4 -9.78 0.03 -74.63
N ILE A 5 -9.20 -0.75 -73.72
CA ILE A 5 -9.57 -0.77 -72.29
C ILE A 5 -8.61 0.18 -71.58
N LEU A 6 -9.14 1.30 -71.10
CA LEU A 6 -8.44 2.27 -70.26
C LEU A 6 -8.55 1.78 -68.80
N PHE A 7 -7.44 1.33 -68.21
CA PHE A 7 -7.37 1.00 -66.78
C PHE A 7 -7.21 2.30 -65.98
N ILE A 8 -8.27 2.70 -65.26
CA ILE A 8 -8.21 3.78 -64.28
C ILE A 8 -7.68 3.18 -62.97
N PHE A 9 -6.43 3.48 -62.63
CA PHE A 9 -5.90 3.24 -61.29
C PHE A 9 -6.46 4.32 -60.36
N SER A 10 -7.50 3.99 -59.59
CA SER A 10 -7.90 4.78 -58.43
C SER A 10 -6.82 4.65 -57.36
N ILE A 11 -6.01 5.70 -57.20
CA ILE A 11 -5.12 5.88 -56.05
C ILE A 11 -6.03 6.13 -54.84
N VAL A 12 -6.31 5.08 -54.07
CA VAL A 12 -6.87 5.20 -52.73
C VAL A 12 -5.73 5.66 -51.82
N LEU A 13 -5.61 6.98 -51.64
CA LEU A 13 -4.81 7.57 -50.57
C LEU A 13 -5.48 7.23 -49.23
N LEU A 14 -5.10 6.08 -48.66
CA LEU A 14 -5.37 5.75 -47.27
C LEU A 14 -4.47 6.63 -46.39
N SER A 15 -4.99 7.81 -46.03
CA SER A 15 -4.44 8.68 -45.01
C SER A 15 -4.65 8.05 -43.61
N TYR A 16 -3.94 6.95 -43.32
CA TYR A 16 -3.82 6.44 -41.95
C TYR A 16 -2.72 7.19 -41.24
N GLY A 17 -3.03 8.39 -40.76
CA GLY A 17 -2.08 9.15 -39.97
C GLY A 17 -2.62 10.52 -39.64
N THR A 18 -3.52 10.59 -38.64
CA THR A 18 -3.87 11.76 -37.80
C THR A 18 -5.23 11.55 -37.12
N MET A 19 -5.38 10.57 -36.22
CA MET A 19 -6.67 10.39 -35.51
C MET A 19 -6.60 10.31 -33.98
N MET A 20 -5.42 10.45 -33.36
CA MET A 20 -5.33 10.38 -31.89
C MET A 20 -5.56 11.73 -31.20
N ALA A 21 -5.28 12.86 -31.87
CA ALA A 21 -5.48 14.20 -31.30
C ALA A 21 -6.94 14.69 -31.35
N GLN A 22 -7.82 14.00 -32.10
CA GLN A 22 -9.13 14.53 -32.45
C GLN A 22 -10.24 14.15 -31.45
N GLU A 23 -10.00 13.20 -30.55
CA GLU A 23 -11.01 12.68 -29.63
C GLU A 23 -10.94 13.27 -28.20
N TYR A 24 -9.80 13.86 -27.83
CA TYR A 24 -9.60 14.49 -26.52
C TYR A 24 -9.89 15.99 -26.58
N ALA A 25 -10.66 16.48 -25.62
CA ALA A 25 -11.01 17.90 -25.50
C ALA A 25 -10.01 18.70 -24.64
N GLY A 26 -9.31 18.02 -23.73
CA GLY A 26 -8.45 18.61 -22.71
C GLY A 26 -9.21 19.07 -21.46
N SER A 27 -8.58 18.96 -20.29
CA SER A 27 -9.23 19.27 -19.00
C SER A 27 -9.72 20.72 -18.90
N GLU A 28 -9.08 21.68 -19.58
CA GLU A 28 -9.53 23.09 -19.59
C GLU A 28 -10.89 23.25 -20.29
N ALA A 29 -11.20 22.43 -21.32
CA ALA A 29 -12.51 22.45 -21.96
C ALA A 29 -13.62 22.00 -21.00
N CYS A 30 -13.34 21.03 -20.12
CA CYS A 30 -14.28 20.52 -19.13
C CYS A 30 -14.68 21.59 -18.09
N LYS A 31 -13.74 22.48 -17.73
CA LYS A 31 -13.94 23.56 -16.74
C LYS A 31 -15.12 24.46 -17.06
N ASN A 32 -15.41 24.69 -18.35
CA ASN A 32 -16.47 25.58 -18.80
C ASN A 32 -17.86 25.15 -18.30
N CYS A 33 -18.08 23.84 -18.15
CA CYS A 33 -19.34 23.28 -17.64
C CYS A 33 -19.19 22.65 -16.24
N HIS A 34 -17.98 22.23 -15.85
CA HIS A 34 -17.70 21.48 -14.61
C HIS A 34 -16.68 22.21 -13.72
N SER A 35 -16.85 23.52 -13.55
CA SER A 35 -15.90 24.39 -12.85
C SER A 35 -15.61 23.94 -11.42
N ALA A 36 -16.62 23.47 -10.68
CA ALA A 36 -16.46 22.99 -9.31
C ALA A 36 -15.57 21.72 -9.24
N GLN A 37 -15.84 20.73 -10.10
CA GLN A 37 -15.06 19.51 -10.19
C GLN A 37 -13.63 19.80 -10.65
N TYR A 38 -13.48 20.66 -11.66
CA TYR A 38 -12.19 21.09 -12.17
C TYR A 38 -11.35 21.78 -11.07
N ASN A 39 -11.95 22.71 -10.32
CA ASN A 39 -11.25 23.42 -9.24
C ASN A 39 -10.81 22.48 -8.12
N ASN A 40 -11.66 21.51 -7.74
CA ASN A 40 -11.27 20.47 -6.78
C ASN A 40 -10.11 19.61 -7.33
N TRP A 41 -10.21 19.19 -8.59
CA TRP A 41 -9.21 18.36 -9.25
C TRP A 41 -7.85 19.07 -9.33
N LYS A 42 -7.84 20.38 -9.61
CA LYS A 42 -6.62 21.21 -9.63
C LYS A 42 -5.92 21.30 -8.28
N GLN A 43 -6.62 21.07 -7.17
CA GLN A 43 -6.02 20.97 -5.83
C GLN A 43 -5.53 19.56 -5.50
N SER A 44 -5.80 18.56 -6.36
CA SER A 44 -5.31 17.20 -6.19
C SER A 44 -3.90 17.03 -6.75
N GLY A 45 -3.30 15.85 -6.53
CA GLY A 45 -2.01 15.49 -7.14
C GLY A 45 -2.09 14.92 -8.55
N HIS A 46 -3.27 14.64 -9.09
CA HIS A 46 -3.46 14.07 -10.42
C HIS A 46 -2.99 14.97 -11.57
N PRO A 47 -3.30 16.30 -11.60
CA PRO A 47 -2.81 17.18 -12.67
C PRO A 47 -1.29 17.26 -12.73
N TYR A 48 -0.61 17.01 -11.61
CA TYR A 48 0.82 17.28 -11.43
C TYR A 48 1.67 16.00 -11.47
N LYS A 49 1.17 14.92 -12.07
CA LYS A 49 1.92 13.66 -12.21
C LYS A 49 3.10 13.78 -13.17
N ILE A 50 3.00 14.64 -14.18
CA ILE A 50 4.12 15.12 -14.97
C ILE A 50 3.86 16.58 -15.34
N GLN A 51 4.89 17.40 -15.32
CA GLN A 51 4.83 18.83 -15.66
C GLN A 51 5.92 19.13 -16.67
N LYS A 52 5.57 19.84 -17.74
CA LYS A 52 6.54 20.37 -18.70
C LYS A 52 7.22 21.60 -18.11
N ILE A 53 8.53 21.69 -18.26
CA ILE A 53 9.28 22.90 -17.89
C ILE A 53 9.18 23.93 -19.02
N LEU A 54 8.83 25.16 -18.66
CA LEU A 54 8.66 26.27 -19.61
C LEU A 54 9.61 27.41 -19.21
N GLY A 55 10.38 27.91 -20.19
CA GLY A 55 11.28 29.05 -20.01
C GLY A 55 12.39 28.83 -18.98
N GLY A 56 12.77 27.58 -18.69
CA GLY A 56 13.80 27.25 -17.71
C GLY A 56 13.43 27.56 -16.25
N ASN A 57 12.13 27.62 -15.93
CA ASN A 57 11.64 27.84 -14.57
C ASN A 57 11.18 26.54 -13.91
N PRO A 58 11.31 26.39 -12.57
CA PRO A 58 10.76 25.25 -11.86
C PRO A 58 9.24 25.11 -12.08
N PRO A 59 8.68 23.88 -11.98
CA PRO A 59 7.24 23.71 -12.07
C PRO A 59 6.54 24.43 -10.91
N SER A 60 5.41 25.06 -11.23
CA SER A 60 4.53 25.65 -10.21
C SER A 60 3.52 24.62 -9.75
N TYR A 61 3.35 24.51 -8.44
CA TYR A 61 2.37 23.66 -7.79
C TYR A 61 1.45 24.51 -6.93
N PRO A 62 0.18 24.11 -6.73
CA PRO A 62 -0.63 24.70 -5.68
C PRO A 62 0.13 24.68 -4.34
N VAL A 63 0.14 25.82 -3.66
CA VAL A 63 0.74 25.92 -2.32
C VAL A 63 -0.14 25.13 -1.36
N LEU A 64 0.45 24.09 -0.78
CA LEU A 64 -0.20 23.31 0.26
C LEU A 64 0.36 23.76 1.60
N THR A 65 -0.46 24.43 2.40
CA THR A 65 -0.11 24.88 3.76
C THR A 65 -0.37 23.82 4.83
N ALA A 66 -0.68 22.58 4.44
CA ALA A 66 -1.09 21.53 5.37
C ALA A 66 0.04 20.53 5.67
N GLN A 67 0.20 20.17 6.94
CA GLN A 67 1.08 19.09 7.36
C GLN A 67 0.55 17.74 6.85
N LYS A 68 1.43 16.90 6.29
CA LYS A 68 1.10 15.49 6.07
C LYS A 68 1.46 14.74 7.33
N VAL A 69 0.43 14.27 8.02
CA VAL A 69 0.57 13.39 9.18
C VAL A 69 0.65 11.96 8.67
N VAL A 70 1.77 11.28 8.94
CA VAL A 70 2.00 9.89 8.56
C VAL A 70 2.00 9.03 9.81
N GLY A 71 0.85 8.42 10.07
CA GLY A 71 0.58 7.78 11.36
C GLY A 71 0.62 8.79 12.51
N THR A 72 0.78 8.31 13.74
CA THR A 72 0.85 9.16 14.94
C THR A 72 2.28 9.54 15.32
N GLN A 73 3.27 8.95 14.65
CA GLN A 73 4.68 9.04 15.02
C GLN A 73 5.52 9.93 14.11
N VAL A 74 5.07 10.16 12.88
CA VAL A 74 5.86 10.90 11.89
C VAL A 74 5.06 12.09 11.39
N ASN A 75 5.45 13.27 11.87
CA ASN A 75 4.93 14.54 11.38
C ASN A 75 5.98 15.18 10.47
N TYR A 76 5.66 15.36 9.19
CA TYR A 76 6.46 16.19 8.30
C TYR A 76 5.60 17.18 7.53
N THR A 77 6.14 18.38 7.35
CA THR A 77 5.53 19.38 6.47
C THR A 77 5.96 19.06 5.05
N LEU A 78 4.97 18.72 4.22
CA LEU A 78 5.16 18.48 2.80
C LEU A 78 5.06 19.81 2.07
N ASN A 79 6.15 20.20 1.42
CA ASN A 79 6.16 21.34 0.52
C ASN A 79 6.16 20.78 -0.90
N SER A 80 5.15 21.15 -1.69
CA SER A 80 5.15 20.85 -3.12
C SER A 80 6.32 21.58 -3.79
N GLY A 81 6.85 20.97 -4.85
CA GLY A 81 8.02 21.45 -5.56
C GLY A 81 9.33 20.79 -5.17
N VAL A 82 10.35 21.14 -5.95
CA VAL A 82 11.73 20.72 -5.74
C VAL A 82 12.54 22.00 -5.47
N PRO A 83 13.41 22.04 -4.44
CA PRO A 83 14.09 23.26 -4.02
C PRO A 83 15.10 23.80 -5.05
N SER A 84 15.61 22.93 -5.92
CA SER A 84 16.57 23.28 -6.96
C SER A 84 16.50 22.26 -8.11
N ALA A 85 17.15 22.56 -9.24
CA ALA A 85 17.44 21.53 -10.23
C ALA A 85 18.40 20.47 -9.62
N PRO A 86 18.46 19.24 -10.20
CA PRO A 86 19.43 18.22 -9.80
C PRO A 86 20.87 18.75 -9.88
N ALA A 87 21.74 18.20 -9.03
CA ALA A 87 23.13 18.65 -8.95
C ALA A 87 23.84 18.56 -10.33
N GLY A 88 24.45 19.66 -10.75
CA GLY A 88 25.13 19.77 -12.04
C GLY A 88 24.22 20.17 -13.22
N LEU A 89 22.94 20.43 -12.98
CA LEU A 89 21.97 20.86 -13.99
C LEU A 89 21.33 22.20 -13.61
N THR A 90 20.78 22.88 -14.61
CA THR A 90 19.85 23.99 -14.44
C THR A 90 18.43 23.56 -14.78
N TRP A 91 17.44 24.35 -14.38
CA TRP A 91 16.06 24.14 -14.85
C TRP A 91 15.93 24.26 -16.38
N GLY A 92 16.87 24.96 -17.04
CA GLY A 92 16.94 25.03 -18.50
C GLY A 92 17.38 23.74 -19.19
N ASP A 93 17.88 22.75 -18.44
CA ASP A 93 18.32 21.45 -18.97
C ASP A 93 17.22 20.38 -18.88
N ILE A 94 16.15 20.67 -18.15
CA ILE A 94 15.06 19.75 -17.84
C ILE A 94 13.89 20.03 -18.78
N GLY A 95 13.38 18.99 -19.45
CA GLY A 95 12.18 19.07 -20.27
C GLY A 95 10.91 18.82 -19.46
N PHE A 96 10.95 17.85 -18.55
CA PHE A 96 9.80 17.47 -17.73
C PHE A 96 10.18 17.08 -16.30
N VAL A 97 9.27 17.34 -15.37
CA VAL A 97 9.32 16.83 -13.99
C VAL A 97 8.18 15.84 -13.80
N VAL A 98 8.50 14.59 -13.45
CA VAL A 98 7.53 13.55 -13.08
C VAL A 98 7.36 13.59 -11.57
N GLY A 99 6.14 13.87 -11.09
CA GLY A 99 5.82 14.02 -9.68
C GLY A 99 6.14 15.41 -9.13
N GLY A 100 6.63 15.47 -7.88
CA GLY A 100 6.99 16.74 -7.22
C GLY A 100 5.85 17.50 -6.56
N TYR A 101 4.62 16.98 -6.56
CA TYR A 101 3.51 17.58 -5.79
C TYR A 101 3.45 17.06 -4.35
N HIS A 102 3.23 15.75 -4.19
CA HIS A 102 3.04 15.10 -2.89
C HIS A 102 3.85 13.79 -2.76
N SER A 103 4.64 13.49 -3.78
CA SER A 103 5.47 12.30 -3.94
C SER A 103 6.78 12.71 -4.62
N ASN A 104 7.75 11.79 -4.64
CA ASN A 104 9.07 12.02 -5.22
C ASN A 104 9.02 12.66 -6.61
N ALA A 105 9.99 13.53 -6.88
CA ALA A 105 10.21 14.14 -8.19
C ALA A 105 11.35 13.41 -8.92
N ARG A 106 11.14 13.18 -10.22
CA ARG A 106 12.15 12.68 -11.18
C ARG A 106 12.14 13.56 -12.41
N PHE A 107 13.19 13.46 -13.22
CA PHE A 107 13.47 14.45 -14.26
C PHE A 107 13.68 13.79 -15.61
N LEU A 108 13.12 14.41 -16.65
CA LEU A 108 13.46 14.12 -18.04
C LEU A 108 14.23 15.32 -18.60
N ASP A 109 15.24 15.04 -19.42
CA ASP A 109 15.96 16.08 -20.16
C ASP A 109 15.06 16.73 -21.26
N LYS A 110 15.59 17.73 -21.96
CA LYS A 110 14.87 18.42 -23.07
C LYS A 110 14.50 17.51 -24.24
N GLU A 111 15.21 16.39 -24.41
CA GLU A 111 14.93 15.38 -25.43
C GLU A 111 13.90 14.34 -24.95
N GLY A 112 13.48 14.40 -23.68
CA GLY A 112 12.50 13.51 -23.09
C GLY A 112 13.08 12.21 -22.51
N TYR A 113 14.40 12.09 -22.36
CA TYR A 113 15.00 10.93 -21.69
C TYR A 113 14.92 11.07 -20.18
N LEU A 114 14.50 9.98 -19.52
CA LEU A 114 14.52 9.86 -18.07
C LEU A 114 15.98 9.85 -17.57
N MET A 115 16.30 10.73 -16.63
CA MET A 115 17.66 10.95 -16.17
C MET A 115 17.99 10.12 -14.91
N TYR A 116 19.20 9.57 -14.84
CA TYR A 116 19.73 8.81 -13.70
C TYR A 116 20.96 9.48 -13.11
N GLY A 117 21.19 9.26 -11.82
CA GLY A 117 22.37 9.72 -11.11
C GLY A 117 22.20 9.74 -9.59
N PRO A 118 23.27 10.11 -8.85
CA PRO A 118 23.30 10.05 -7.38
C PRO A 118 22.34 11.04 -6.71
N ASN A 119 22.00 12.14 -7.39
CA ASN A 119 21.08 13.18 -6.90
C ASN A 119 19.96 13.47 -7.92
N HIS A 120 19.38 12.43 -8.54
CA HIS A 120 18.40 12.57 -9.63
C HIS A 120 16.96 12.17 -9.25
N GLN A 121 16.71 11.96 -7.96
CA GLN A 121 15.36 11.91 -7.41
C GLN A 121 15.30 12.77 -6.16
N TYR A 122 14.30 13.64 -6.08
CA TYR A 122 14.04 14.42 -4.87
C TYR A 122 12.88 13.79 -4.11
N ASN A 123 13.12 13.41 -2.85
CA ASN A 123 12.07 12.88 -1.98
C ASN A 123 11.48 14.02 -1.15
N LEU A 124 10.21 14.33 -1.41
CA LEU A 124 9.50 15.41 -0.73
C LEU A 124 9.20 15.10 0.74
N SER A 125 9.09 13.81 1.11
CA SER A 125 8.82 13.41 2.49
C SER A 125 10.03 13.58 3.41
N THR A 126 11.21 13.17 2.94
CA THR A 126 12.46 13.29 3.69
C THR A 126 13.23 14.57 3.38
N LYS A 127 12.78 15.35 2.39
CA LYS A 127 13.42 16.57 1.85
C LYS A 127 14.85 16.33 1.37
N LYS A 128 15.14 15.11 0.91
CA LYS A 128 16.49 14.68 0.52
C LYS A 128 16.55 14.37 -0.97
N TRP A 129 17.67 14.73 -1.57
CA TRP A 129 18.12 14.13 -2.82
C TRP A 129 18.57 12.70 -2.54
N VAL A 130 18.10 11.78 -3.38
CA VAL A 130 18.46 10.37 -3.31
C VAL A 130 18.86 9.87 -4.70
N PRO A 131 19.67 8.80 -4.76
CA PRO A 131 20.04 8.20 -6.03
C PRO A 131 18.82 7.70 -6.79
N TYR A 132 18.85 7.90 -8.12
CA TYR A 132 17.98 7.23 -9.05
C TYR A 132 18.85 6.56 -10.09
N THR A 133 18.99 5.24 -10.02
CA THR A 133 20.03 4.50 -10.75
C THR A 133 19.45 3.35 -11.53
N SER A 134 19.99 3.09 -12.72
CA SER A 134 19.68 1.90 -13.53
C SER A 134 20.98 1.25 -14.02
N GLY A 135 21.74 0.67 -13.09
CA GLY A 135 23.08 0.18 -13.35
C GLY A 135 24.01 1.32 -13.78
N SER A 136 24.66 1.17 -14.94
CA SER A 136 25.58 2.16 -15.51
C SER A 136 24.91 3.25 -16.36
N LEU A 137 23.58 3.18 -16.57
CA LEU A 137 22.88 4.15 -17.41
C LEU A 137 22.81 5.52 -16.73
N THR A 138 23.10 6.57 -17.50
CA THR A 138 22.90 7.98 -17.12
C THR A 138 21.56 8.52 -17.60
N LYS A 139 20.97 7.93 -18.65
CA LYS A 139 19.61 8.21 -19.11
C LYS A 139 18.95 7.00 -19.78
N ALA A 140 17.62 6.96 -19.86
CA ALA A 140 16.85 5.95 -20.58
C ALA A 140 15.58 6.52 -21.21
N SER A 141 15.02 5.82 -22.19
CA SER A 141 13.73 6.17 -22.78
C SER A 141 12.62 6.18 -21.74
N TYR A 142 11.73 7.15 -21.83
CA TYR A 142 10.50 7.22 -21.05
C TYR A 142 9.42 6.39 -21.74
N THR A 143 9.23 5.18 -21.22
CA THR A 143 8.43 4.12 -21.84
C THR A 143 6.94 4.23 -21.53
N TYR A 144 6.11 3.51 -22.31
CA TYR A 144 4.66 3.46 -22.10
C TYR A 144 4.26 3.04 -20.67
N SER A 145 4.97 2.08 -20.08
CA SER A 145 4.73 1.66 -18.69
C SER A 145 4.93 2.78 -17.68
N CYS A 146 5.78 3.75 -18.00
CA CYS A 146 5.99 4.92 -17.17
C CYS A 146 4.92 5.98 -17.42
N TYR A 147 4.74 6.46 -18.65
CA TYR A 147 3.86 7.62 -18.88
C TYR A 147 2.36 7.28 -18.83
N LYS A 148 1.94 6.01 -19.01
CA LYS A 148 0.51 5.64 -18.92
C LYS A 148 -0.14 6.02 -17.59
N CYS A 149 0.63 6.09 -16.50
CA CYS A 149 0.14 6.48 -15.18
C CYS A 149 0.46 7.94 -14.80
N HIS A 150 1.07 8.71 -15.70
CA HIS A 150 1.44 10.09 -15.45
C HIS A 150 0.84 11.08 -16.46
N THR A 151 0.19 10.59 -17.51
CA THR A 151 -0.37 11.39 -18.61
C THR A 151 -1.77 10.93 -18.98
N THR A 152 -2.54 11.79 -19.65
CA THR A 152 -3.87 11.50 -20.16
C THR A 152 -3.82 11.15 -21.64
N GLY A 153 -4.57 10.12 -22.04
CA GLY A 153 -4.58 9.65 -23.43
C GLY A 153 -3.24 9.06 -23.88
N ALA A 154 -2.53 8.39 -22.96
CA ALA A 154 -1.25 7.76 -23.25
C ALA A 154 -1.37 6.74 -24.41
N SER A 155 -0.48 6.87 -25.40
CA SER A 155 -0.41 6.01 -26.58
C SER A 155 1.00 5.45 -26.76
N LYS A 156 1.09 4.22 -27.26
CA LYS A 156 2.37 3.63 -27.71
C LYS A 156 2.85 4.21 -29.03
N THR A 157 1.96 4.84 -29.79
CA THR A 157 2.29 5.48 -31.06
C THR A 157 2.72 6.91 -30.81
N LYS A 158 3.83 7.33 -31.44
CA LYS A 158 4.33 8.70 -31.39
C LYS A 158 3.60 9.57 -32.41
N THR A 159 3.07 10.72 -31.98
CA THR A 159 2.50 11.74 -32.86
C THR A 159 3.61 12.67 -33.38
N THR A 160 3.35 13.41 -34.45
CA THR A 160 4.31 14.37 -35.03
C THR A 160 4.82 15.37 -34.00
N GLU A 161 3.97 15.83 -33.09
CA GLU A 161 4.35 16.72 -31.99
C GLU A 161 5.42 16.10 -31.08
N PHE A 162 5.35 14.80 -30.84
CA PHE A 162 6.30 14.08 -29.99
C PHE A 162 7.60 13.70 -30.69
N ASN A 163 7.73 13.94 -32.00
CA ASN A 163 8.98 13.68 -32.74
C ASN A 163 10.14 14.54 -32.22
N MET A 164 9.85 15.71 -31.63
CA MET A 164 10.87 16.55 -31.00
C MET A 164 11.43 15.97 -29.69
N TYR A 165 10.80 14.94 -29.12
CA TYR A 165 11.25 14.25 -27.91
C TYR A 165 11.65 12.81 -28.23
N PRO A 166 12.89 12.57 -28.73
CA PRO A 166 13.32 11.22 -29.08
C PRO A 166 13.33 10.27 -27.87
N GLY A 167 13.51 10.78 -26.66
CA GLY A 167 13.52 9.99 -25.43
C GLY A 167 12.15 9.51 -24.95
N ILE A 168 11.04 10.03 -25.46
CA ILE A 168 9.69 9.54 -25.14
C ILE A 168 9.29 8.52 -26.20
N GLU A 169 8.87 7.31 -25.83
CA GLU A 169 8.61 6.25 -26.83
C GLU A 169 7.30 6.43 -27.62
N GLY A 170 6.32 7.12 -27.05
CA GLY A 170 5.02 7.35 -27.69
C GLY A 170 4.54 8.78 -27.54
N SER A 171 3.27 8.94 -27.19
CA SER A 171 2.63 10.25 -27.06
C SER A 171 1.52 10.23 -26.03
N TRP A 172 1.00 11.41 -25.69
CA TRP A 172 -0.18 11.59 -24.85
C TRP A 172 -0.94 12.86 -25.27
N ALA A 173 -2.20 12.95 -24.86
CA ALA A 173 -3.06 14.11 -25.15
C ALA A 173 -2.86 15.27 -24.17
N GLU A 174 -2.66 14.96 -22.89
CA GLU A 174 -2.45 15.99 -21.85
C GLU A 174 -1.43 15.50 -20.81
N ALA A 175 -0.56 16.41 -20.34
CA ALA A 175 0.39 16.13 -19.26
C ALA A 175 -0.34 16.08 -17.91
N GLY A 176 -0.07 15.06 -17.11
CA GLY A 176 -0.81 14.78 -15.89
C GLY A 176 -2.02 13.89 -16.12
N ILE A 177 -2.63 13.45 -15.02
CA ILE A 177 -3.93 12.75 -15.05
C ILE A 177 -5.02 13.81 -15.00
N GLY A 178 -5.55 14.14 -16.17
CA GLY A 178 -6.64 15.07 -16.44
C GLY A 178 -8.02 14.40 -16.36
N CYS A 179 -9.06 15.17 -16.63
CA CYS A 179 -10.46 14.72 -16.58
C CYS A 179 -10.66 13.47 -17.47
N GLU A 180 -10.16 13.54 -18.71
CA GLU A 180 -10.27 12.48 -19.71
C GLU A 180 -9.36 11.28 -19.41
N GLY A 181 -8.46 11.38 -18.43
CA GLY A 181 -7.67 10.25 -17.93
C GLY A 181 -8.53 9.25 -17.15
N CYS A 182 -9.63 9.73 -16.55
CA CYS A 182 -10.61 8.90 -15.83
C CYS A 182 -11.89 8.68 -16.62
N HIS A 183 -12.32 9.69 -17.38
CA HIS A 183 -13.58 9.69 -18.14
C HIS A 183 -13.42 9.27 -19.60
N GLY A 184 -12.19 9.06 -20.09
CA GLY A 184 -11.93 8.81 -21.50
C GLY A 184 -12.11 10.06 -22.39
N PRO A 185 -11.93 9.91 -23.71
CA PRO A 185 -12.04 11.03 -24.65
C PRO A 185 -13.46 11.64 -24.65
N ALA A 186 -13.53 12.96 -24.48
CA ALA A 186 -14.78 13.70 -24.27
C ALA A 186 -15.05 14.74 -25.37
N LYS A 187 -14.33 14.74 -26.49
CA LYS A 187 -14.59 15.73 -27.56
C LYS A 187 -16.03 15.71 -28.06
N SER A 188 -16.60 14.53 -28.29
CA SER A 188 -18.01 14.38 -28.70
C SER A 188 -18.99 14.87 -27.64
N HIS A 189 -18.64 14.75 -26.35
CA HIS A 189 -19.41 15.28 -25.23
C HIS A 189 -19.41 16.81 -25.21
N THR A 190 -18.26 17.44 -25.48
CA THR A 190 -18.16 18.91 -25.51
C THR A 190 -19.02 19.54 -26.61
N SER A 191 -19.25 18.82 -27.71
CA SER A 191 -20.12 19.26 -28.80
C SER A 191 -21.58 18.83 -28.64
N ASN A 192 -21.85 17.76 -27.87
CA ASN A 192 -23.20 17.25 -27.60
C ASN A 192 -23.26 16.59 -26.21
N ILE A 193 -23.96 17.25 -25.28
CA ILE A 193 -24.05 16.84 -23.86
C ILE A 193 -24.68 15.46 -23.64
N SER A 194 -25.42 14.93 -24.62
CA SER A 194 -26.01 13.60 -24.56
C SER A 194 -24.96 12.48 -24.67
N ASN A 195 -23.81 12.76 -25.29
CA ASN A 195 -22.69 11.83 -25.42
C ASN A 195 -21.87 11.78 -24.12
N LYS A 196 -22.48 11.35 -23.02
CA LYS A 196 -21.83 11.36 -21.70
C LYS A 196 -20.64 10.39 -21.68
N PRO A 197 -19.47 10.82 -21.17
CA PRO A 197 -18.35 9.91 -20.98
C PRO A 197 -18.69 8.84 -19.93
N PRO A 198 -17.98 7.69 -19.93
CA PRO A 198 -18.10 6.70 -18.87
C PRO A 198 -17.88 7.30 -17.49
N LYS A 199 -18.63 6.78 -16.51
CA LYS A 199 -18.38 7.06 -15.10
C LYS A 199 -17.06 6.43 -14.69
N GLU A 200 -16.32 7.14 -13.86
CA GLU A 200 -15.15 6.61 -13.19
C GLU A 200 -15.54 5.42 -12.30
N GLY A 201 -14.61 4.49 -12.16
CA GLY A 201 -14.80 3.27 -11.39
C GLY A 201 -13.49 2.53 -11.16
N LEU A 202 -13.57 1.34 -10.58
CA LEU A 202 -12.39 0.56 -10.19
C LEU A 202 -11.38 0.40 -11.34
N ASN A 203 -11.85 0.14 -12.57
CA ASN A 203 -10.98 -0.01 -13.73
C ASN A 203 -10.20 1.27 -14.06
N SER A 204 -10.87 2.43 -14.06
CA SER A 204 -10.21 3.72 -14.33
C SER A 204 -9.13 4.03 -13.29
N CYS A 205 -9.35 3.68 -12.01
CA CYS A 205 -8.35 3.85 -10.97
C CYS A 205 -7.20 2.86 -11.12
N ASN A 206 -7.51 1.60 -11.40
CA ASN A 206 -6.55 0.50 -11.49
C ASN A 206 -5.59 0.61 -12.69
N ASN A 207 -5.89 1.46 -13.67
CA ASN A 207 -4.92 1.84 -14.70
C ASN A 207 -3.61 2.40 -14.10
N CYS A 208 -3.68 2.99 -12.89
CA CYS A 208 -2.53 3.59 -12.22
C CYS A 208 -2.31 3.06 -10.79
N HIS A 209 -3.37 2.64 -10.12
CA HIS A 209 -3.39 2.24 -8.71
C HIS A 209 -3.43 0.74 -8.48
N ALA A 210 -3.28 -0.05 -9.54
CA ALA A 210 -3.00 -1.48 -9.47
C ALA A 210 -1.71 -1.77 -10.25
N ARG A 211 -1.02 -2.85 -9.89
CA ARG A 211 0.15 -3.30 -10.65
C ARG A 211 -0.27 -4.22 -11.78
N ASP A 212 -0.13 -3.69 -12.99
CA ASP A 212 -0.19 -4.47 -14.22
C ASP A 212 0.93 -5.52 -14.24
N ARG A 213 0.57 -6.80 -14.39
CA ARG A 213 1.50 -7.93 -14.28
C ARG A 213 2.07 -8.41 -15.61
N ASN A 214 1.65 -7.83 -16.75
CA ASN A 214 2.15 -8.19 -18.08
C ASN A 214 2.80 -7.00 -18.81
N GLU A 215 3.57 -6.17 -18.11
CA GLU A 215 4.42 -5.19 -18.77
C GLU A 215 5.62 -5.87 -19.44
N GLY A 216 5.46 -6.23 -20.72
CA GLY A 216 6.55 -6.66 -21.61
C GLY A 216 6.37 -7.99 -22.34
N THR A 217 5.24 -8.68 -22.20
CA THR A 217 4.95 -9.92 -22.95
C THR A 217 3.94 -9.66 -24.08
N THR A 218 4.10 -10.36 -25.20
CA THR A 218 3.28 -10.22 -26.42
C THR A 218 1.89 -10.84 -26.31
N THR A 219 1.57 -11.50 -25.20
CA THR A 219 0.28 -12.14 -24.93
C THR A 219 -0.48 -11.37 -23.84
N TYR A 220 -1.31 -10.44 -24.28
CA TYR A 220 -2.21 -9.68 -23.42
C TYR A 220 -3.53 -10.45 -23.24
N THR A 221 -3.72 -11.09 -22.09
CA THR A 221 -5.02 -11.58 -21.65
C THR A 221 -5.36 -10.98 -20.28
N TRP A 222 -6.48 -10.26 -20.22
CA TRP A 222 -7.15 -9.85 -18.97
C TRP A 222 -7.79 -11.08 -18.30
N ASP A 223 -7.01 -12.12 -17.97
CA ASP A 223 -7.51 -13.22 -17.15
C ASP A 223 -7.52 -12.77 -15.69
N LYS A 224 -8.72 -12.78 -15.09
CA LYS A 224 -9.00 -12.44 -13.68
C LYS A 224 -8.39 -13.41 -12.66
N ARG A 225 -7.34 -14.16 -13.03
CA ARG A 225 -6.69 -15.19 -12.19
C ARG A 225 -5.16 -15.21 -12.27
N VAL A 226 -4.51 -14.15 -12.75
CA VAL A 226 -3.04 -14.07 -12.72
C VAL A 226 -2.55 -13.79 -11.30
N GLU A 227 -2.32 -14.88 -10.56
CA GLU A 227 -1.71 -14.90 -9.23
C GLU A 227 -0.43 -14.06 -9.16
N TRP A 228 -0.35 -13.26 -8.10
CA TRP A 228 0.79 -13.13 -7.19
C TRP A 228 2.20 -12.74 -7.68
N GLN A 229 2.52 -12.56 -8.96
CA GLN A 229 3.95 -12.60 -9.35
C GLN A 229 4.76 -11.34 -9.01
N ALA A 230 5.77 -11.50 -8.15
CA ALA A 230 6.82 -10.51 -7.90
C ALA A 230 7.92 -10.59 -8.97
N ARG A 231 8.40 -9.43 -9.47
CA ARG A 231 9.70 -9.34 -10.17
C ARG A 231 10.84 -9.88 -9.29
N THR A 232 11.85 -10.42 -9.96
CA THR A 232 13.11 -11.06 -9.51
C THR A 232 13.72 -10.55 -8.19
N VAL A 233 14.33 -11.53 -7.49
CA VAL A 233 14.79 -11.60 -6.09
C VAL A 233 16.06 -10.77 -5.79
N GLY A 234 16.22 -9.61 -6.44
CA GLY A 234 17.42 -8.78 -6.28
C GLY A 234 17.35 -7.63 -5.27
N THR A 235 16.15 -7.18 -4.86
CA THR A 235 16.03 -5.91 -4.11
C THR A 235 14.90 -5.84 -3.07
N ILE A 236 14.20 -6.93 -2.75
CA ILE A 236 13.14 -6.88 -1.72
C ILE A 236 13.70 -7.25 -0.35
N SER A 237 14.45 -6.36 0.28
CA SER A 237 14.90 -6.54 1.68
C SER A 237 14.00 -5.87 2.72
N THR A 238 12.92 -5.19 2.30
CA THR A 238 12.38 -4.08 3.12
C THR A 238 11.06 -4.34 3.83
N GLY A 239 10.36 -5.45 3.58
CA GLY A 239 9.14 -5.77 4.33
C GLY A 239 7.99 -4.76 4.19
N PHE A 240 7.90 -3.97 3.11
CA PHE A 240 6.75 -3.08 2.83
C PHE A 240 6.00 -3.50 1.57
N ILE A 241 4.71 -3.12 1.48
CA ILE A 241 3.92 -3.24 0.25
C ILE A 241 4.46 -2.26 -0.79
N ARG A 242 4.36 -2.56 -2.08
CA ARG A 242 4.89 -1.66 -3.10
C ARG A 242 3.86 -0.58 -3.45
N HIS A 243 4.33 0.58 -3.88
CA HIS A 243 3.44 1.61 -4.42
C HIS A 243 2.67 1.11 -5.66
N ARG A 244 1.47 1.68 -5.86
CA ARG A 244 0.49 1.34 -6.91
C ARG A 244 -0.18 -0.03 -6.73
N GLU A 245 -0.26 -0.53 -5.51
CA GLU A 245 -0.97 -1.80 -5.21
C GLU A 245 -2.31 -1.55 -4.49
N GLN A 246 -2.74 -0.30 -4.27
CA GLN A 246 -3.96 0.01 -3.50
C GLN A 246 -5.22 -0.64 -4.08
N GLY A 247 -5.36 -0.67 -5.41
CA GLY A 247 -6.44 -1.36 -6.11
C GLY A 247 -6.38 -2.88 -5.90
N ASP A 248 -5.17 -3.45 -5.92
CA ASP A 248 -4.95 -4.87 -5.65
C ASP A 248 -5.26 -5.21 -4.18
N MET A 249 -4.90 -4.32 -3.25
CA MET A 249 -5.21 -4.44 -1.82
C MET A 249 -6.72 -4.42 -1.59
N LEU A 250 -7.43 -3.47 -2.23
CA LEU A 250 -8.88 -3.39 -2.16
C LEU A 250 -9.52 -4.69 -2.62
N LEU A 251 -9.14 -5.20 -3.80
CA LEU A 251 -9.66 -6.45 -4.36
C LEU A 251 -9.44 -7.66 -3.44
N ALA A 252 -8.31 -7.72 -2.74
CA ALA A 252 -7.96 -8.80 -1.83
C ALA A 252 -8.53 -8.62 -0.39
N SER A 253 -9.27 -7.54 -0.14
CA SER A 253 -9.88 -7.23 1.16
C SER A 253 -11.34 -7.70 1.24
N LYS A 254 -11.95 -7.58 2.44
CA LYS A 254 -13.40 -7.78 2.60
C LYS A 254 -14.23 -6.78 1.81
N HIS A 255 -13.78 -5.52 1.68
CA HIS A 255 -14.48 -4.51 0.90
C HIS A 255 -14.47 -4.85 -0.60
N GLY A 256 -13.34 -5.34 -1.12
CA GLY A 256 -13.27 -5.80 -2.52
C GLY A 256 -14.21 -6.97 -2.78
N LYS A 257 -14.26 -7.96 -1.88
CA LYS A 257 -15.23 -9.07 -1.98
C LYS A 257 -16.69 -8.64 -1.85
N ALA A 258 -16.94 -7.50 -1.21
CA ALA A 258 -18.25 -6.87 -1.14
C ALA A 258 -18.54 -5.94 -2.34
N ASN A 259 -17.73 -5.99 -3.41
CA ASN A 259 -17.84 -5.18 -4.62
C ASN A 259 -17.68 -3.65 -4.40
N PHE A 260 -16.96 -3.24 -3.35
CA PHE A 260 -16.64 -1.83 -3.17
C PHE A 260 -15.62 -1.38 -4.22
N THR A 261 -15.73 -0.12 -4.62
CA THR A 261 -14.77 0.54 -5.52
C THR A 261 -14.06 1.67 -4.79
N CYS A 262 -13.03 2.25 -5.40
CA CYS A 262 -12.38 3.45 -4.86
C CYS A 262 -13.40 4.58 -4.62
N ALA A 263 -14.34 4.76 -5.57
CA ALA A 263 -15.38 5.78 -5.52
C ALA A 263 -16.45 5.53 -4.44
N THR A 264 -16.49 4.34 -3.84
CA THR A 264 -17.37 4.06 -2.68
C THR A 264 -16.95 4.89 -1.46
N CYS A 265 -15.65 5.16 -1.30
CA CYS A 265 -15.10 5.87 -0.14
C CYS A 265 -14.43 7.20 -0.49
N HIS A 266 -14.14 7.43 -1.76
CA HIS A 266 -13.41 8.61 -2.21
C HIS A 266 -14.21 9.44 -3.21
N ASP A 267 -14.10 10.77 -3.06
CA ASP A 267 -14.46 11.72 -4.11
C ASP A 267 -13.26 11.84 -5.07
N SER A 268 -13.42 11.32 -6.28
CA SER A 268 -12.39 11.24 -7.33
C SER A 268 -11.83 12.61 -7.74
N HIS A 269 -12.59 13.68 -7.50
CA HIS A 269 -12.21 15.05 -7.86
C HIS A 269 -11.44 15.75 -6.74
N LYS A 270 -11.43 15.23 -5.51
CA LYS A 270 -10.80 15.89 -4.35
C LYS A 270 -9.57 15.12 -3.90
N GLY A 271 -8.57 15.86 -3.40
CA GLY A 271 -7.37 15.26 -2.83
C GLY A 271 -7.68 14.48 -1.54
N VAL A 272 -7.12 13.28 -1.40
CA VAL A 272 -7.16 12.50 -0.14
C VAL A 272 -6.08 12.92 0.85
N TYR A 273 -5.10 13.68 0.39
CA TYR A 273 -4.06 14.29 1.22
C TYR A 273 -4.46 15.72 1.59
N PHE A 274 -3.78 16.29 2.59
CA PHE A 274 -3.90 17.72 2.96
C PHE A 274 -5.30 18.15 3.40
N ASN A 275 -6.12 17.22 3.90
CA ASN A 275 -7.48 17.47 4.36
C ASN A 275 -8.40 18.11 3.29
N LEU A 276 -8.17 17.82 2.01
CA LEU A 276 -8.96 18.37 0.90
C LEU A 276 -10.33 17.69 0.69
N GLY A 277 -10.76 16.87 1.66
CA GLY A 277 -12.10 16.26 1.64
C GLY A 277 -12.28 15.13 0.62
N GLY A 278 -11.21 14.53 0.11
CA GLY A 278 -11.27 13.39 -0.81
C GLY A 278 -11.75 12.07 -0.19
N VAL A 279 -11.93 12.00 1.13
CA VAL A 279 -12.58 10.86 1.81
C VAL A 279 -14.05 11.23 2.03
N SER A 280 -14.94 10.60 1.27
CA SER A 280 -16.38 10.92 1.25
C SER A 280 -17.20 10.04 2.20
N ALA A 281 -16.74 8.82 2.51
CA ALA A 281 -17.39 7.90 3.44
C ALA A 281 -16.57 7.75 4.73
N LYS A 282 -17.24 7.83 5.88
CA LYS A 282 -16.65 7.58 7.20
C LYS A 282 -16.76 6.10 7.53
N CYS A 283 -15.78 5.52 8.25
CA CYS A 283 -15.83 4.11 8.63
C CYS A 283 -17.08 3.81 9.49
N GLU A 284 -17.41 4.74 10.37
CA GLU A 284 -18.48 4.66 11.36
C GLU A 284 -19.87 4.61 10.70
N SER A 285 -20.05 5.13 9.49
CA SER A 285 -21.36 5.07 8.80
C SER A 285 -21.74 3.66 8.39
N CYS A 286 -20.76 2.78 8.15
CA CYS A 286 -20.99 1.37 7.81
C CYS A 286 -20.63 0.43 8.96
N HIS A 287 -19.89 0.92 9.95
CA HIS A 287 -19.47 0.18 11.14
C HIS A 287 -19.90 0.88 12.43
N PRO A 288 -21.20 1.15 12.63
CA PRO A 288 -21.69 1.93 13.78
C PRO A 288 -21.42 1.25 15.13
N ASN A 289 -21.25 -0.07 15.11
CA ASN A 289 -20.97 -0.88 16.30
C ASN A 289 -19.47 -1.09 16.55
N LYS A 290 -18.59 -0.35 15.87
CA LYS A 290 -17.14 -0.41 16.07
C LYS A 290 -16.67 0.88 16.73
N THR A 291 -16.43 0.79 18.03
CA THR A 291 -15.80 1.86 18.82
C THR A 291 -14.37 1.45 19.15
N ILE A 292 -13.48 2.41 19.37
CA ILE A 292 -12.10 2.15 19.80
C ILE A 292 -12.07 2.31 21.31
N VAL A 293 -11.90 1.20 22.03
CA VAL A 293 -11.91 1.19 23.50
C VAL A 293 -10.49 1.32 24.05
N GLY A 294 -10.30 2.01 25.18
CA GLY A 294 -8.99 2.07 25.85
C GLY A 294 -7.93 2.93 25.15
N HIS A 295 -8.34 3.75 24.18
CA HIS A 295 -7.55 4.87 23.63
C HIS A 295 -8.19 6.23 23.96
N GLU A 296 -9.03 6.24 25.01
CA GLU A 296 -9.79 7.42 25.45
C GLU A 296 -8.90 8.47 26.12
N GLU A 297 -7.75 8.06 26.68
CA GLU A 297 -6.80 8.92 27.40
C GLU A 297 -5.54 9.30 26.58
N SER A 298 -5.41 8.84 25.33
CA SER A 298 -4.25 9.23 24.51
C SER A 298 -4.36 10.69 24.05
N LYS A 299 -3.24 11.43 24.08
CA LYS A 299 -3.15 12.87 23.68
C LYS A 299 -3.73 13.18 22.29
N THR A 300 -3.90 12.17 21.46
CA THR A 300 -4.71 12.17 20.24
C THR A 300 -5.54 10.88 20.22
N MET A 301 -6.87 10.98 20.17
CA MET A 301 -7.75 9.84 19.99
C MET A 301 -7.36 9.09 18.71
N ALA A 302 -7.07 7.79 18.81
CA ALA A 302 -6.73 6.97 17.65
C ALA A 302 -7.91 6.92 16.66
N LYS A 303 -7.65 7.09 15.37
CA LYS A 303 -8.63 6.98 14.30
C LYS A 303 -8.68 5.57 13.76
N CYS A 304 -9.81 5.16 13.18
CA CYS A 304 -9.94 3.87 12.48
C CYS A 304 -8.80 3.63 11.48
N THR A 305 -8.42 4.66 10.73
CA THR A 305 -7.35 4.61 9.72
C THR A 305 -5.96 4.37 10.29
N ASP A 306 -5.70 4.72 11.56
CA ASP A 306 -4.36 4.61 12.15
C ASP A 306 -3.96 3.13 12.30
N CYS A 307 -4.93 2.27 12.61
CA CYS A 307 -4.73 0.83 12.77
C CYS A 307 -5.13 0.03 11.54
N HIS A 308 -6.23 0.41 10.86
CA HIS A 308 -6.78 -0.38 9.75
C HIS A 308 -6.19 0.02 8.38
N MET A 309 -5.63 1.21 8.25
CA MET A 309 -4.99 1.70 7.03
C MET A 309 -3.58 2.26 7.33
N PRO A 310 -2.72 1.50 8.04
CA PRO A 310 -1.40 1.97 8.42
C PRO A 310 -0.57 2.27 7.19
N PHE A 311 0.45 3.10 7.35
CA PHE A 311 1.37 3.45 6.28
C PHE A 311 2.36 2.32 5.98
N ALA A 312 1.86 1.20 5.45
CA ALA A 312 2.61 -0.01 5.17
C ALA A 312 3.00 -0.17 3.69
N ALA A 313 2.71 0.83 2.85
CA ALA A 313 3.08 0.84 1.43
C ALA A 313 4.16 1.89 1.14
N ARG A 314 5.14 1.52 0.32
CA ARG A 314 6.34 2.30 0.00
C ARG A 314 6.40 2.74 -1.46
N ASN A 315 6.43 4.06 -1.66
CA ASN A 315 6.71 4.72 -2.93
C ASN A 315 8.13 5.28 -3.02
N GLY A 316 8.61 5.90 -1.95
CA GLY A 316 9.96 6.45 -1.85
C GLY A 316 10.72 5.84 -0.69
N ASP A 317 10.51 6.39 0.50
CA ASP A 317 11.29 6.08 1.69
C ASP A 317 10.53 5.24 2.71
N GLN A 318 11.32 4.47 3.44
CA GLN A 318 10.93 3.92 4.72
C GLN A 318 11.21 5.01 5.77
N LEU A 319 10.18 5.41 6.53
CA LEU A 319 10.30 6.48 7.53
C LEU A 319 10.71 5.91 8.89
N THR A 320 10.21 4.73 9.24
CA THR A 320 10.61 3.96 10.42
C THR A 320 10.63 2.46 10.11
N ALA A 321 10.98 1.61 11.07
CA ALA A 321 10.93 0.15 10.91
C ALA A 321 9.56 -0.37 10.39
N TYR A 322 8.46 0.29 10.78
CA TYR A 322 7.08 -0.15 10.47
C TYR A 322 6.23 0.92 9.78
N VAL A 323 6.83 2.03 9.34
CA VAL A 323 6.11 3.16 8.74
C VAL A 323 6.80 3.58 7.44
N SER A 324 6.03 3.65 6.35
CA SER A 324 6.43 4.18 5.06
C SER A 324 5.52 5.35 4.64
N ASP A 325 5.33 5.61 3.35
CA ASP A 325 4.82 6.90 2.85
C ASP A 325 3.41 6.83 2.23
N GLN A 326 2.82 5.63 2.12
CA GLN A 326 1.46 5.39 1.64
C GLN A 326 0.67 4.44 2.55
N SER A 327 -0.62 4.75 2.75
CA SER A 327 -1.56 3.92 3.50
C SER A 327 -1.93 2.62 2.77
N ALA A 328 -1.99 1.52 3.52
CA ALA A 328 -2.50 0.24 3.06
C ALA A 328 -4.04 0.26 2.95
N HIS A 329 -4.57 -0.55 2.04
CA HIS A 329 -6.01 -0.64 1.72
C HIS A 329 -6.52 -2.09 1.88
N TYR A 330 -6.15 -2.74 2.99
CA TYR A 330 -6.66 -4.07 3.35
C TYR A 330 -7.75 -4.03 4.43
N TRP A 331 -7.70 -3.01 5.31
CA TRP A 331 -8.57 -2.79 6.49
C TRP A 331 -8.56 -3.88 7.55
N LYS A 332 -8.60 -5.16 7.18
CA LYS A 332 -8.53 -6.26 8.16
C LYS A 332 -7.17 -6.22 8.86
N ILE A 333 -7.20 -6.27 10.19
CA ILE A 333 -6.01 -6.57 10.99
C ILE A 333 -5.94 -8.08 11.19
N LEU A 334 -4.82 -8.69 10.83
CA LEU A 334 -4.50 -10.08 11.12
C LEU A 334 -4.04 -10.14 12.58
N THR A 335 -4.94 -10.57 13.46
CA THR A 335 -4.73 -10.51 14.91
C THR A 335 -3.94 -11.68 15.46
N ASP A 336 -3.64 -12.70 14.68
CA ASP A 336 -2.70 -13.74 15.08
C ASP A 336 -1.27 -13.25 14.82
N PRO A 337 -0.28 -13.63 15.66
CA PRO A 337 1.11 -13.20 15.52
C PRO A 337 1.76 -13.89 14.32
N ILE A 338 1.44 -13.37 13.13
CA ILE A 338 1.96 -13.80 11.84
C ILE A 338 2.66 -12.63 11.15
N THR A 339 3.65 -12.92 10.31
CA THR A 339 4.29 -11.94 9.44
C THR A 339 3.32 -11.49 8.34
N MET A 340 3.48 -10.25 7.87
CA MET A 340 2.65 -9.73 6.77
C MET A 340 2.98 -10.39 5.43
N PHE A 341 4.19 -10.92 5.31
CA PHE A 341 4.72 -11.55 4.10
C PHE A 341 5.00 -13.03 4.34
N ASP A 342 4.72 -13.87 3.35
CA ASP A 342 5.17 -15.26 3.36
C ASP A 342 6.65 -15.29 2.95
N ASN A 343 7.49 -15.97 3.75
CA ASN A 343 8.94 -16.18 3.57
C ASN A 343 9.84 -14.91 3.54
N ILE A 344 10.06 -14.28 4.71
CA ILE A 344 11.08 -13.23 4.89
C ILE A 344 12.53 -13.78 4.81
N VAL A 345 12.71 -15.10 4.97
CA VAL A 345 14.04 -15.71 5.04
C VAL A 345 14.47 -16.19 3.65
N THR A 346 15.58 -15.64 3.16
CA THR A 346 16.34 -15.99 1.94
C THR A 346 15.98 -15.24 0.64
N ILE A 347 16.40 -13.98 0.55
CA ILE A 347 16.50 -13.23 -0.72
C ILE A 347 18.00 -13.06 -1.02
N ASN A 348 18.69 -14.19 -1.20
CA ASN A 348 20.01 -14.24 -1.81
C ASN A 348 19.82 -14.54 -3.31
N ASN A 349 19.42 -13.50 -4.04
CA ASN A 349 19.86 -13.12 -5.39
C ASN A 349 20.11 -14.17 -6.51
N THR A 350 19.42 -15.32 -6.63
CA THR A 350 19.55 -16.14 -7.87
C THR A 350 18.33 -16.91 -8.38
N ALA A 351 17.15 -16.88 -7.74
CA ALA A 351 15.99 -17.62 -8.27
C ALA A 351 14.76 -16.72 -8.47
N THR A 352 14.21 -16.73 -9.68
CA THR A 352 12.85 -16.25 -9.95
C THR A 352 11.88 -17.03 -9.06
N PRO A 353 10.95 -16.40 -8.32
CA PRO A 353 10.01 -17.14 -7.50
C PRO A 353 9.17 -18.08 -8.38
N PRO A 354 8.87 -19.30 -7.93
CA PRO A 354 7.92 -20.16 -8.63
C PRO A 354 6.58 -19.45 -8.84
N VAL A 355 5.90 -19.80 -9.92
CA VAL A 355 4.50 -19.41 -10.16
C VAL A 355 3.68 -19.84 -8.94
N GLY A 356 2.97 -18.89 -8.31
CA GLY A 356 2.13 -19.13 -7.11
C GLY A 356 2.64 -18.52 -5.80
N PHE A 357 3.73 -17.75 -5.79
CA PHE A 357 4.22 -17.10 -4.57
C PHE A 357 3.30 -15.96 -4.10
N LYS A 358 2.87 -15.99 -2.82
CA LYS A 358 2.07 -14.91 -2.21
C LYS A 358 2.98 -13.94 -1.48
N PHE A 359 2.98 -12.67 -1.89
CA PHE A 359 3.75 -11.64 -1.20
C PHE A 359 3.09 -11.21 0.11
N ILE A 360 1.75 -11.21 0.18
CA ILE A 360 0.99 -10.81 1.37
C ILE A 360 0.22 -12.00 1.91
N LYS A 361 0.27 -12.19 3.23
CA LYS A 361 -0.39 -13.28 3.93
C LYS A 361 -1.90 -13.12 3.92
N GLN A 362 -2.59 -14.23 3.72
CA GLN A 362 -4.05 -14.32 3.70
C GLN A 362 -4.55 -15.17 4.87
N ASP A 363 -5.77 -14.89 5.32
CA ASP A 363 -6.48 -15.79 6.23
C ASP A 363 -7.00 -17.05 5.51
N ALA A 364 -7.60 -17.96 6.27
CA ALA A 364 -8.19 -19.20 5.74
C ALA A 364 -9.29 -18.96 4.68
N ASN A 365 -9.88 -17.77 4.63
CA ASN A 365 -10.89 -17.39 3.64
C ASN A 365 -10.28 -16.64 2.44
N GLY A 366 -8.96 -16.58 2.32
CA GLY A 366 -8.27 -15.85 1.25
C GLY A 366 -8.42 -14.33 1.35
N ILE A 367 -8.67 -13.78 2.54
CA ILE A 367 -8.70 -12.33 2.80
C ILE A 367 -7.31 -11.88 3.27
N SER A 368 -6.76 -10.87 2.60
CA SER A 368 -5.51 -10.23 3.02
C SER A 368 -5.77 -9.18 4.10
N GLY A 369 -4.79 -8.96 4.97
CA GLY A 369 -4.87 -8.00 6.06
C GLY A 369 -3.52 -7.42 6.44
N VAL A 370 -3.52 -6.31 7.16
CA VAL A 370 -2.32 -5.74 7.78
C VAL A 370 -1.99 -6.49 9.07
N THR A 371 -0.71 -6.63 9.40
CA THR A 371 -0.31 -7.32 10.65
C THR A 371 -0.20 -6.38 11.82
N LEU A 372 -0.05 -6.98 13.00
CA LEU A 372 0.12 -6.27 14.27
C LEU A 372 1.36 -5.38 14.29
N ASP A 373 2.41 -5.72 13.54
CA ASP A 373 3.61 -4.89 13.40
C ASP A 373 3.27 -3.49 12.90
N TYR A 374 2.51 -3.45 11.80
CA TYR A 374 2.06 -2.24 11.14
C TYR A 374 0.88 -1.57 11.82
N SER A 375 0.03 -2.34 12.52
CA SER A 375 -1.22 -1.80 13.08
C SER A 375 -1.06 -1.30 14.51
N CYS A 376 -0.22 -1.98 15.31
CA CYS A 376 -0.09 -1.74 16.74
C CYS A 376 1.34 -1.42 17.15
N ILE A 377 2.32 -2.25 16.73
CA ILE A 377 3.71 -2.13 17.19
C ILE A 377 4.36 -0.85 16.69
N GLN A 378 3.93 -0.33 15.53
CA GLN A 378 4.33 1.01 15.09
C GLN A 378 4.23 2.02 16.25
N CYS A 379 3.09 2.12 16.93
CA CYS A 379 2.86 3.06 18.04
C CYS A 379 3.36 2.55 19.40
N HIS A 380 3.35 1.23 19.59
CA HIS A 380 3.66 0.56 20.86
C HIS A 380 5.01 -0.15 20.79
N THR A 381 6.08 0.60 20.51
CA THR A 381 7.42 0.07 20.23
C THR A 381 8.05 -0.72 21.38
N THR A 382 7.56 -0.55 22.61
CA THR A 382 8.01 -1.30 23.79
C THR A 382 7.17 -2.55 24.07
N LYS A 383 6.20 -2.88 23.21
CA LYS A 383 5.31 -4.04 23.35
C LYS A 383 5.65 -5.08 22.29
N ASP A 384 5.22 -6.31 22.51
CA ASP A 384 5.40 -7.41 21.57
C ASP A 384 4.11 -7.73 20.80
N VAL A 385 4.25 -8.57 19.77
CA VAL A 385 3.12 -9.02 18.95
C VAL A 385 2.08 -9.84 19.72
N ALA A 386 2.46 -10.46 20.84
CA ALA A 386 1.53 -11.20 21.69
C ALA A 386 0.59 -10.25 22.44
N TRP A 387 1.13 -9.18 23.03
CA TRP A 387 0.35 -8.10 23.61
C TRP A 387 -0.58 -7.46 22.56
N ALA A 388 -0.03 -7.16 21.37
CA ALA A 388 -0.79 -6.53 20.30
C ALA A 388 -1.96 -7.42 19.83
N SER A 389 -1.72 -8.74 19.74
CA SER A 389 -2.75 -9.73 19.38
C SER A 389 -3.93 -9.68 20.35
N LEU A 390 -3.65 -9.69 21.66
CA LEU A 390 -4.68 -9.64 22.70
C LEU A 390 -5.47 -8.32 22.64
N LYS A 391 -4.77 -7.18 22.50
CA LYS A 391 -5.43 -5.87 22.45
C LYS A 391 -6.25 -5.67 21.18
N ALA A 392 -5.73 -6.05 20.03
CA ALA A 392 -6.43 -5.94 18.76
C ALA A 392 -7.73 -6.78 18.75
N LYS A 393 -7.72 -7.98 19.35
CA LYS A 393 -8.92 -8.83 19.47
C LYS A 393 -10.01 -8.19 20.35
N ALA A 394 -9.63 -7.45 21.38
CA ALA A 394 -10.56 -6.81 22.32
C ALA A 394 -10.97 -5.38 21.92
N MET A 395 -10.40 -4.80 20.86
CA MET A 395 -10.41 -3.36 20.64
C MET A 395 -11.79 -2.73 20.40
N HIS A 396 -12.71 -3.52 19.83
CA HIS A 396 -14.08 -3.09 19.53
C HIS A 396 -15.12 -3.68 20.47
N SER A 397 -14.69 -4.41 21.51
CA SER A 397 -15.59 -4.91 22.54
C SER A 397 -15.80 -3.79 23.55
N LYS A 398 -17.06 -3.38 23.76
CA LYS A 398 -17.41 -2.40 24.82
C LYS A 398 -16.71 -2.82 26.13
N PRO A 399 -16.18 -1.87 26.92
CA PRO A 399 -15.79 -2.21 28.28
C PRO A 399 -17.09 -2.59 28.99
N VAL A 400 -17.28 -3.89 29.21
CA VAL A 400 -18.25 -4.34 30.19
C VAL A 400 -17.64 -3.91 31.52
N SER A 401 -18.30 -2.99 32.22
CA SER A 401 -17.96 -2.72 33.62
C SER A 401 -18.09 -4.03 34.37
N VAL A 402 -16.97 -4.65 34.72
CA VAL A 402 -17.00 -5.88 35.51
C VAL A 402 -17.27 -5.48 36.95
N ALA A 403 -18.56 -5.34 37.28
CA ALA A 403 -19.02 -5.62 38.62
C ALA A 403 -18.78 -7.13 38.83
N GLY A 404 -17.90 -7.47 39.77
CA GLY A 404 -17.31 -8.79 39.88
C GLY A 404 -18.33 -9.92 39.97
N THR A 405 -18.25 -10.88 39.05
CA THR A 405 -18.59 -12.29 39.26
C THR A 405 -17.84 -13.15 38.23
N ASN A 406 -17.13 -14.17 38.71
CA ASN A 406 -16.51 -15.32 38.01
C ASN A 406 -16.83 -15.51 36.50
N ASP A 407 -16.12 -14.81 35.61
CA ASP A 407 -16.22 -15.02 34.17
C ASP A 407 -15.45 -16.26 33.71
N ILE A 408 -16.18 -17.22 33.14
CA ILE A 408 -15.62 -18.38 32.44
C ILE A 408 -15.08 -17.90 31.08
N PRO A 409 -13.81 -18.16 30.72
CA PRO A 409 -13.24 -17.78 29.44
C PRO A 409 -14.02 -18.35 28.25
N SER A 410 -14.11 -17.62 27.13
CA SER A 410 -14.81 -18.10 25.94
C SER A 410 -13.98 -19.04 25.03
N ALA A 411 -12.66 -19.17 25.28
CA ALA A 411 -11.75 -20.01 24.50
C ALA A 411 -10.57 -20.52 25.33
N PHE A 412 -9.91 -21.59 24.86
CA PHE A 412 -8.65 -22.06 25.43
C PHE A 412 -7.54 -21.03 25.18
N GLY A 413 -6.62 -20.87 26.14
CA GLY A 413 -5.50 -19.96 25.97
C GLY A 413 -4.32 -20.30 26.86
N LEU A 414 -3.11 -20.09 26.36
CA LEU A 414 -1.87 -20.15 27.12
C LEU A 414 -1.16 -18.80 26.99
N SER A 415 -0.96 -18.11 28.11
CA SER A 415 -0.30 -16.81 28.17
C SER A 415 1.22 -16.95 28.24
N GLN A 416 1.94 -15.89 27.85
CA GLN A 416 3.36 -15.79 28.15
C GLN A 416 3.58 -15.80 29.67
N ASN A 417 4.57 -16.55 30.14
CA ASN A 417 4.95 -16.54 31.55
C ASN A 417 5.39 -15.11 31.93
N TYR A 418 5.05 -14.67 33.14
CA TYR A 418 5.48 -13.36 33.65
C TYR A 418 6.03 -13.48 35.07
N PRO A 419 7.21 -12.90 35.37
CA PRO A 419 8.11 -12.21 34.44
C PRO A 419 8.74 -13.13 33.37
N ASN A 420 9.23 -12.57 32.26
CA ASN A 420 10.07 -13.27 31.27
C ASN A 420 11.02 -12.26 30.59
N PRO A 421 12.35 -12.32 30.77
CA PRO A 421 13.08 -13.33 31.54
C PRO A 421 12.69 -13.36 33.02
N PHE A 422 12.85 -14.51 33.67
CA PHE A 422 12.48 -14.70 35.08
C PHE A 422 13.69 -15.12 35.93
N ASN A 423 13.63 -14.80 37.24
CA ASN A 423 14.65 -15.18 38.22
C ASN A 423 14.05 -15.35 39.64
N PRO A 424 14.14 -16.52 40.27
CA PRO A 424 14.09 -17.84 39.65
C PRO A 424 12.65 -18.28 39.41
N THR A 425 11.65 -17.46 39.76
CA THR A 425 10.23 -17.83 39.66
C THR A 425 9.47 -17.03 38.61
N THR A 426 8.49 -17.66 37.95
CA THR A 426 7.54 -17.02 37.04
C THR A 426 6.14 -17.55 37.26
N THR A 427 5.12 -16.81 36.85
CA THR A 427 3.73 -17.29 36.79
C THR A 427 3.35 -17.62 35.35
N ILE A 428 2.76 -18.79 35.13
CA ILE A 428 2.15 -19.23 33.87
C ILE A 428 0.64 -19.11 34.01
N LYS A 429 -0.01 -18.34 33.13
CA LYS A 429 -1.47 -18.16 33.13
C LYS A 429 -2.10 -18.87 31.93
N PHE A 430 -3.21 -19.56 32.14
CA PHE A 430 -3.96 -20.22 31.07
C PHE A 430 -5.47 -20.17 31.31
N ALA A 431 -6.24 -20.32 30.25
CA ALA A 431 -7.69 -20.19 30.25
C ALA A 431 -8.34 -21.48 29.74
N LEU A 432 -9.38 -21.93 30.43
CA LEU A 432 -10.19 -23.09 30.09
C LEU A 432 -11.66 -22.67 29.90
N PRO A 433 -12.24 -22.82 28.71
CA PRO A 433 -13.65 -22.46 28.48
C PRO A 433 -14.64 -23.50 29.01
N LYS A 434 -14.15 -24.71 29.27
CA LYS A 434 -14.90 -25.82 29.85
C LYS A 434 -13.98 -26.66 30.73
N SER A 435 -14.55 -27.40 31.68
CA SER A 435 -13.77 -28.32 32.49
C SER A 435 -13.07 -29.35 31.59
N SER A 436 -11.76 -29.51 31.77
CA SER A 436 -10.91 -30.28 30.87
C SER A 436 -9.83 -31.03 31.65
N ALA A 437 -9.38 -32.18 31.13
CA ALA A 437 -8.15 -32.81 31.58
C ALA A 437 -6.96 -31.97 31.09
N VAL A 438 -6.19 -31.40 32.01
CA VAL A 438 -5.11 -30.46 31.73
C VAL A 438 -3.76 -31.09 32.07
N THR A 439 -2.83 -31.02 31.12
CA THR A 439 -1.42 -31.30 31.35
C THR A 439 -0.59 -30.06 31.04
N LEU A 440 0.19 -29.57 32.01
CA LEU A 440 1.17 -28.51 31.81
C LEU A 440 2.56 -29.05 32.11
N LYS A 441 3.41 -29.10 31.09
CA LYS A 441 4.77 -29.65 31.18
C LYS A 441 5.80 -28.60 30.76
N VAL A 442 6.99 -28.69 31.34
CA VAL A 442 8.17 -27.88 31.01
C VAL A 442 9.24 -28.79 30.43
N TYR A 443 9.87 -28.33 29.36
CA TYR A 443 10.89 -29.03 28.60
C TYR A 443 12.14 -28.15 28.46
N SER A 444 13.29 -28.80 28.31
CA SER A 444 14.51 -28.16 27.86
C SER A 444 14.40 -27.78 26.38
N ILE A 445 15.35 -26.99 25.88
CA ILE A 445 15.41 -26.64 24.45
C ILE A 445 15.67 -27.84 23.53
N THR A 446 16.25 -28.93 24.06
CA THR A 446 16.48 -30.18 23.32
C THR A 446 15.27 -31.12 23.36
N GLY A 447 14.18 -30.73 24.04
CA GLY A 447 12.94 -31.50 24.13
C GLY A 447 12.88 -32.49 25.30
N GLU A 448 13.87 -32.48 26.20
CA GLU A 448 13.85 -33.27 27.44
C GLU A 448 12.75 -32.76 28.38
N LEU A 449 11.95 -33.64 28.95
CA LEU A 449 10.92 -33.28 29.93
C LEU A 449 11.57 -32.94 31.28
N ILE A 450 11.48 -31.68 31.68
CA ILE A 450 12.06 -31.15 32.92
C ILE A 450 11.10 -31.25 34.09
N ASN A 451 9.83 -30.91 33.88
CA ASN A 451 8.84 -30.93 34.96
C ASN A 451 7.41 -31.12 34.40
N THR A 452 6.54 -31.78 35.16
CA THR A 452 5.09 -31.78 34.94
C THR A 452 4.46 -30.96 36.05
N ILE A 453 4.09 -29.71 35.73
CA ILE A 453 3.52 -28.75 36.69
C ILE A 453 2.06 -29.12 37.02
N ILE A 454 1.29 -29.53 36.01
CA ILE A 454 -0.13 -29.90 36.16
C ILE A 454 -0.39 -31.19 35.40
N ASN A 455 -1.14 -32.11 36.01
CA ASN A 455 -1.72 -33.28 35.38
C ASN A 455 -3.03 -33.63 36.10
N ALA A 456 -4.10 -32.89 35.82
CA ALA A 456 -5.36 -32.98 36.56
C ALA A 456 -6.56 -32.50 35.75
N ASN A 457 -7.76 -32.91 36.15
CA ASN A 457 -9.01 -32.32 35.67
C ASN A 457 -9.20 -30.95 36.35
N MET A 458 -9.34 -29.90 35.55
CA MET A 458 -9.51 -28.53 36.05
C MET A 458 -10.85 -27.97 35.58
N ASN A 459 -11.50 -27.18 36.43
CA ASN A 459 -12.76 -26.52 36.11
C ASN A 459 -12.56 -25.43 35.05
N ALA A 460 -13.65 -25.09 34.34
CA ALA A 460 -13.68 -23.93 33.48
C ALA A 460 -13.30 -22.66 34.27
N GLY A 461 -12.48 -21.78 33.68
CA GLY A 461 -11.94 -20.62 34.37
C GLY A 461 -10.55 -20.21 33.90
N THR A 462 -10.05 -19.11 34.46
CA THR A 462 -8.66 -18.69 34.32
C THR A 462 -7.85 -19.25 35.48
N HIS A 463 -6.70 -19.84 35.15
CA HIS A 463 -5.81 -20.50 36.10
C HIS A 463 -4.43 -19.87 36.05
N GLU A 464 -3.79 -19.79 37.21
CA GLU A 464 -2.42 -19.32 37.35
C GLU A 464 -1.61 -20.35 38.14
N VAL A 465 -0.41 -20.64 37.65
CA VAL A 465 0.50 -21.55 38.34
C VAL A 465 1.90 -20.97 38.37
N LYS A 466 2.55 -21.07 39.53
CA LYS A 466 3.95 -20.65 39.68
C LYS A 466 4.87 -21.76 39.21
N PHE A 467 5.90 -21.38 38.48
CA PHE A 467 7.02 -22.23 38.11
C PHE A 467 8.30 -21.69 38.76
N ASP A 468 9.03 -22.57 39.44
CA ASP A 468 10.30 -22.27 40.08
C ASP A 468 11.43 -22.97 39.31
N GLY A 469 12.32 -22.17 38.75
CA GLY A 469 13.50 -22.60 38.00
C GLY A 469 14.79 -22.58 38.81
N SER A 470 14.75 -22.48 40.15
CA SER A 470 15.96 -22.35 40.99
C SER A 470 17.01 -23.44 40.73
N ASN A 471 16.55 -24.67 40.48
CA ASN A 471 17.39 -25.84 40.22
C ASN A 471 17.79 -26.01 38.74
N LEU A 472 17.46 -25.05 37.87
CA LEU A 472 17.74 -25.10 36.44
C LEU A 472 18.89 -24.16 36.07
N ALA A 473 19.55 -24.42 34.95
CA ALA A 473 20.58 -23.53 34.42
C ALA A 473 19.95 -22.29 33.76
N THR A 474 20.70 -21.19 33.66
CA THR A 474 20.29 -20.06 32.79
C THR A 474 20.11 -20.57 31.37
N GLY A 475 18.98 -20.27 30.73
CA GLY A 475 18.68 -20.82 29.42
C GLY A 475 17.21 -20.71 29.02
N VAL A 476 16.95 -21.15 27.78
CA VAL A 476 15.60 -21.19 27.21
C VAL A 476 14.94 -22.52 27.54
N TYR A 477 13.73 -22.44 28.08
CA TYR A 477 12.86 -23.58 28.36
C TYR A 477 11.56 -23.43 27.57
N VAL A 478 10.86 -24.54 27.36
CA VAL A 478 9.56 -24.56 26.68
C VAL A 478 8.52 -25.11 27.63
N TYR A 479 7.41 -24.43 27.83
CA TYR A 479 6.26 -24.99 28.53
C TYR A 479 5.11 -25.25 27.56
N ARG A 480 4.44 -26.39 27.72
CA ARG A 480 3.37 -26.88 26.85
C ARG A 480 2.15 -27.22 27.69
N LEU A 481 1.01 -26.62 27.32
CA LEU A 481 -0.30 -26.91 27.86
C LEU A 481 -1.07 -27.80 26.89
N GLU A 482 -1.65 -28.87 27.40
CA GLU A 482 -2.59 -29.75 26.69
C GLU A 482 -3.91 -29.80 27.46
N ALA A 483 -5.02 -29.51 26.78
CA ALA A 483 -6.36 -29.56 27.35
C ALA A 483 -7.40 -29.94 26.28
N SER A 484 -8.03 -31.11 26.39
CA SER A 484 -8.88 -31.67 25.33
C SER A 484 -8.18 -31.67 23.95
N GLU A 485 -8.67 -30.92 22.96
CA GLU A 485 -8.08 -30.79 21.62
C GLU A 485 -7.07 -29.63 21.50
N PHE A 486 -6.88 -28.85 22.58
CA PHE A 486 -5.97 -27.72 22.60
C PHE A 486 -4.58 -28.15 23.06
N ALA A 487 -3.57 -28.00 22.21
CA ALA A 487 -2.16 -28.15 22.56
C ALA A 487 -1.38 -26.90 22.12
N TYR A 488 -0.75 -26.21 23.07
CA TYR A 488 0.01 -25.00 22.78
C TYR A 488 1.28 -24.93 23.61
N ALA A 489 2.35 -24.41 23.03
CA ALA A 489 3.65 -24.28 23.70
C ALA A 489 4.20 -22.86 23.59
N ARG A 490 4.98 -22.46 24.60
CA ARG A 490 5.65 -21.15 24.67
C ARG A 490 7.05 -21.29 25.26
N LYS A 491 7.94 -20.37 24.88
CA LYS A 491 9.31 -20.30 25.38
C LYS A 491 9.38 -19.39 26.59
N MET A 492 10.22 -19.72 27.56
CA MET A 492 10.57 -18.88 28.71
C MET A 492 12.09 -18.85 28.88
N LEU A 493 12.63 -17.72 29.35
CA LEU A 493 14.06 -17.49 29.55
C LEU A 493 14.34 -17.35 31.05
N LEU A 494 15.05 -18.31 31.63
CA LEU A 494 15.58 -18.20 32.99
C LEU A 494 16.92 -17.45 32.94
N VAL A 495 17.07 -16.44 33.78
CA VAL A 495 18.34 -15.71 33.98
C VAL A 495 18.65 -15.73 35.47
N LYS A 496 19.82 -16.25 35.85
CA LYS A 496 20.29 -16.24 37.25
C LYS A 496 20.99 -14.94 37.61
#